data_AF-A0A376VXM1-F1
#
_entry.id   AF-A0A376VXM1-F1
#
_cell.length_a   1.000
_cell.length_b   1.000
_cell.length_c   1.000
_cell.angle_alpha   90.00
_cell.angle_beta   90.00
_cell.angle_gamma   90.00
#
_symmetry.space_group_name_H-M   'P 1'
#
loop_
_entity.id
_entity.type
_entity.pdbx_description
1 polymer ?
#
loop_
_entity_poly.entity_id
_entity_poly.type
_entity_poly.pdbx_seq_one_letter_code
_entity_poly.pdbx_strand_id
1 'polypeptide(L)'
;MSGLKQELGLAQGIGLLSTSLLGTGVFAVPALAALVAGNNSLWAWPVLIILVFPIAIVFAILGRHYPSAGGVAHFVGMAFGSRLERVTGWLFLSVIPVGLPAALQIAAGFGQAMFGWHSGQLLLAELGTLALVWYIGTRGASSSANLQTVIAGLIVALIVAIWWAGDIKPANIPFPAPGNIELTGLFAALSVMFWCFVGLEAFAHLASEFKIQSVIFLVL
;
A
#
# COMPACT_ATOMS: atom_id res chain seq x y z
N MET A 1 24.60 11.85 -20.34
CA MET A 1 23.84 12.06 -19.07
C MET A 1 22.38 12.15 -19.45
N SER A 2 21.65 11.03 -19.42
CA SER A 2 20.27 10.95 -19.89
C SER A 2 19.33 11.32 -18.74
N GLY A 3 18.70 12.48 -18.82
CA GLY A 3 17.66 12.88 -17.87
C GLY A 3 16.48 11.92 -17.95
N LEU A 4 15.99 11.48 -16.78
CA LEU A 4 14.79 10.66 -16.66
C LEU A 4 13.60 11.41 -17.26
N LYS A 5 12.88 10.74 -18.17
CA LYS A 5 11.69 11.27 -18.84
C LYS A 5 10.59 11.54 -17.82
N GLN A 6 10.31 12.81 -17.57
CA GLN A 6 9.18 13.29 -16.77
C GLN A 6 7.84 13.02 -17.49
N GLU A 7 7.39 11.76 -17.52
CA GLU A 7 6.19 11.33 -18.25
C GLU A 7 4.94 11.16 -17.37
N LEU A 8 5.05 11.20 -16.03
CA LEU A 8 3.91 11.02 -15.12
C LEU A 8 3.35 12.36 -14.63
N GLY A 9 2.07 12.64 -14.95
CA GLY A 9 1.33 13.74 -14.35
C GLY A 9 1.05 13.49 -12.86
N LEU A 10 0.95 14.55 -12.05
CA LEU A 10 0.67 14.46 -10.60
C LEU A 10 -0.53 13.57 -10.28
N ALA A 11 -1.65 13.74 -10.99
CA ALA A 11 -2.85 12.94 -10.81
C ALA A 11 -2.62 11.45 -11.13
N GLN A 12 -1.76 11.16 -12.09
CA GLN A 12 -1.43 9.80 -12.51
C GLN A 12 -0.50 9.11 -11.50
N GLY A 13 0.48 9.83 -10.96
CA GLY A 13 1.31 9.30 -9.88
C GLY A 13 0.55 9.14 -8.57
N ILE A 14 -0.37 10.06 -8.23
CA ILE A 14 -1.29 9.90 -7.10
C ILE A 14 -2.19 8.68 -7.32
N GLY A 15 -2.77 8.51 -8.51
CA GLY A 15 -3.60 7.35 -8.84
C GLY A 15 -2.83 6.05 -8.72
N LEU A 16 -1.59 6.01 -9.23
CA LEU A 16 -0.73 4.83 -9.20
C LEU A 16 -0.32 4.45 -7.78
N LEU A 17 0.05 5.44 -6.96
CA LEU A 17 0.42 5.24 -5.57
C LEU A 17 -0.78 4.87 -4.70
N SER A 18 -1.90 5.60 -4.86
CA SER A 18 -3.13 5.34 -4.11
C SER A 18 -3.61 3.92 -4.38
N THR A 19 -3.71 3.50 -5.62
CA THR A 19 -4.14 2.13 -5.95
C THR A 19 -3.16 1.05 -5.49
N SER A 20 -1.86 1.32 -5.48
CA SER A 20 -0.87 0.40 -4.92
C SER A 20 -1.09 0.18 -3.42
N LEU A 21 -1.40 1.24 -2.66
CA LEU A 21 -1.70 1.16 -1.23
C LEU A 21 -3.10 0.58 -0.97
N LEU A 22 -4.09 0.95 -1.79
CA LEU A 22 -5.47 0.48 -1.66
C LEU A 22 -5.61 -1.02 -1.93
N GLY A 23 -4.80 -1.59 -2.83
CA GLY A 23 -4.95 -2.96 -3.33
C GLY A 23 -5.05 -4.02 -2.22
N THR A 24 -3.97 -4.24 -1.46
CA THR A 24 -4.03 -5.18 -0.32
C THR A 24 -4.59 -4.52 0.94
N GLY A 25 -4.43 -3.20 1.08
CA GLY A 25 -4.78 -2.47 2.29
C GLY A 25 -6.27 -2.29 2.55
N VAL A 26 -7.12 -2.17 1.52
CA VAL A 26 -8.57 -2.01 1.71
C VAL A 26 -9.30 -3.35 1.77
N PHE A 27 -8.79 -4.37 1.08
CA PHE A 27 -9.51 -5.63 0.95
C PHE A 27 -9.07 -6.71 1.94
N ALA A 28 -7.77 -6.87 2.18
CA ALA A 28 -7.27 -7.94 3.04
C ALA A 28 -7.08 -7.47 4.48
N VAL A 29 -6.47 -6.31 4.66
CA VAL A 29 -6.04 -5.85 5.99
C VAL A 29 -7.20 -5.61 6.96
N PRO A 30 -8.35 -5.00 6.60
CA PRO A 30 -9.44 -4.80 7.55
C PRO A 30 -10.02 -6.14 8.03
N ALA A 31 -10.14 -7.11 7.13
CA ALA A 31 -10.61 -8.45 7.46
C ALA A 31 -9.62 -9.16 8.41
N LEU A 32 -8.32 -9.11 8.12
CA LEU A 32 -7.29 -9.69 8.99
C LEU A 32 -7.22 -9.00 10.35
N ALA A 33 -7.32 -7.67 10.39
CA ALA A 33 -7.32 -6.91 11.64
C ALA A 33 -8.55 -7.23 12.49
N ALA A 34 -9.73 -7.37 11.88
CA ALA A 34 -10.94 -7.81 12.57
C ALA A 34 -10.83 -9.26 13.08
N LEU A 35 -10.19 -10.17 12.34
CA LEU A 35 -9.96 -11.55 12.79
C LEU A 35 -9.05 -11.62 14.02
N VAL A 36 -8.03 -10.77 14.08
CA VAL A 36 -7.02 -10.80 15.14
C VAL A 36 -7.43 -10.00 16.37
N ALA A 37 -8.13 -8.88 16.20
CA ALA A 37 -8.42 -7.93 17.29
C ALA A 37 -9.93 -7.60 17.45
N GLY A 38 -10.80 -8.17 16.62
CA GLY A 38 -12.22 -7.87 16.64
C GLY A 38 -12.48 -6.36 16.51
N ASN A 39 -13.33 -5.84 17.40
CA ASN A 39 -13.70 -4.43 17.43
C ASN A 39 -12.55 -3.49 17.84
N ASN A 40 -11.49 -4.00 18.50
CA ASN A 40 -10.33 -3.18 18.88
C ASN A 40 -9.52 -2.72 17.65
N SER A 41 -9.64 -3.41 16.52
CA SER A 41 -9.04 -3.00 15.24
C SER A 41 -9.51 -1.61 14.76
N LEU A 42 -10.70 -1.15 15.18
CA LEU A 42 -11.21 0.17 14.83
C LEU A 42 -10.34 1.30 15.39
N TRP A 43 -9.75 1.12 16.58
CA TRP A 43 -8.81 2.08 17.18
C TRP A 43 -7.42 2.01 16.58
N ALA A 44 -7.04 0.89 15.96
CA ALA A 44 -5.75 0.76 15.32
C ALA A 44 -5.59 1.71 14.12
N TRP A 45 -6.68 2.02 13.40
CA TRP A 45 -6.67 2.99 12.29
C TRP A 45 -6.23 4.39 12.70
N PRO A 46 -6.91 5.10 13.62
CA PRO A 46 -6.51 6.44 14.02
C PRO A 46 -5.14 6.47 14.69
N VAL A 47 -4.79 5.44 15.47
CA VAL A 47 -3.46 5.33 16.09
C VAL A 47 -2.37 5.21 15.02
N LEU A 48 -2.57 4.37 14.00
CA LEU A 48 -1.62 4.25 12.89
C LEU A 48 -1.49 5.54 12.10
N ILE A 49 -2.60 6.21 11.80
CA ILE A 49 -2.58 7.49 11.09
C ILE A 49 -1.73 8.50 11.89
N ILE A 50 -1.95 8.63 13.19
CA ILE A 50 -1.17 9.54 14.05
C ILE A 50 0.33 9.17 14.05
N LEU A 51 0.66 7.87 14.03
CA LEU A 51 2.05 7.41 14.06
C LEU A 51 2.76 7.58 12.71
N VAL A 52 2.07 7.30 11.61
CA VAL A 52 2.63 7.29 10.25
C VAL A 52 2.67 8.69 9.65
N PHE A 53 1.71 9.55 9.98
CA PHE A 53 1.63 10.92 9.47
C PHE A 53 2.93 11.74 9.64
N PRO A 54 3.57 11.82 10.83
CA PRO A 54 4.83 12.54 10.98
C PRO A 54 5.98 11.90 10.19
N ILE A 55 6.02 10.56 10.08
CA ILE A 55 7.03 9.84 9.31
C ILE A 55 6.93 10.21 7.84
N ALA A 56 5.72 10.23 7.31
CA ALA A 56 5.48 10.57 5.93
C ALA A 56 5.77 12.06 5.65
N ILE A 57 5.51 12.98 6.59
CA ILE A 57 5.98 14.37 6.50
C ILE A 57 7.51 14.42 6.40
N VAL A 58 8.23 13.66 7.21
CA VAL A 58 9.71 13.60 7.15
C VAL A 58 10.18 13.12 5.78
N PHE A 59 9.58 12.06 5.23
CA PHE A 59 9.92 11.59 3.88
C PHE A 59 9.57 12.60 2.80
N ALA A 60 8.46 13.31 2.93
CA ALA A 60 8.06 14.38 2.02
C ALA A 60 9.08 15.53 2.01
N ILE A 61 9.52 15.98 3.18
CA ILE A 61 10.51 17.04 3.35
C ILE A 61 11.86 16.59 2.78
N LEU A 62 12.33 15.40 3.13
CA LEU A 62 13.59 14.85 2.64
C LEU A 62 13.59 14.66 1.12
N GLY A 63 12.50 14.11 0.55
CA GLY A 63 12.33 13.94 -0.89
C GLY A 63 12.36 15.25 -1.67
N ARG A 64 11.90 16.35 -1.05
CA ARG A 64 11.96 17.69 -1.64
C ARG A 64 13.36 18.31 -1.54
N HIS A 65 14.03 18.18 -0.39
CA HIS A 65 15.34 18.81 -0.18
C HIS A 65 16.50 18.06 -0.84
N TYR A 66 16.38 16.74 -0.98
CA TYR A 66 17.42 15.87 -1.55
C TYR A 66 16.85 14.98 -2.66
N PRO A 67 16.51 15.52 -3.84
CA PRO A 67 15.99 14.70 -4.93
C PRO A 67 17.09 13.74 -5.43
N SER A 68 16.94 12.45 -5.13
CA SER A 68 17.87 11.40 -5.54
C SER A 68 17.10 10.15 -5.98
N ALA A 69 17.54 9.52 -7.06
CA ALA A 69 16.99 8.25 -7.55
C ALA A 69 17.15 7.11 -6.52
N GLY A 70 18.12 7.23 -5.60
CA GLY A 70 18.34 6.26 -4.52
C GLY A 70 17.33 6.34 -3.37
N GLY A 71 16.42 7.32 -3.37
CA GLY A 71 15.34 7.48 -2.39
C GLY A 71 15.79 7.40 -0.94
N VAL A 72 15.07 6.64 -0.11
CA VAL A 72 15.30 6.57 1.34
C VAL A 72 16.70 6.02 1.69
N ALA A 73 17.21 5.05 0.93
CA ALA A 73 18.53 4.48 1.17
C ALA A 73 19.64 5.54 1.02
N HIS A 74 19.49 6.46 0.06
CA HIS A 74 20.41 7.57 -0.14
C HIS A 74 20.40 8.56 1.04
N PHE A 75 19.22 8.84 1.63
CA PHE A 75 19.12 9.68 2.83
C PHE A 75 19.88 9.07 4.01
N VAL A 76 19.75 7.75 4.19
CA VAL A 76 20.52 7.02 5.20
C VAL A 76 22.02 7.08 4.91
N GLY A 77 22.42 6.98 3.65
CA GLY A 77 23.81 7.13 3.23
C GLY A 77 24.42 8.49 3.54
N MET A 78 23.66 9.57 3.32
CA MET A 78 24.11 10.93 3.65
C MET A 78 24.26 11.15 5.16
N ALA A 79 23.35 10.59 5.97
CA ALA A 79 23.36 10.78 7.41
C ALA A 79 24.34 9.84 8.15
N PHE A 80 24.47 8.60 7.70
CA PHE A 80 25.18 7.54 8.43
C PHE A 80 26.29 6.83 7.63
N GLY A 81 26.50 7.20 6.37
CA GLY A 81 27.56 6.68 5.52
C GLY A 81 27.16 5.49 4.63
N SER A 82 28.06 5.15 3.70
CA SER A 82 27.82 4.20 2.61
C SER A 82 27.54 2.75 3.04
N ARG A 83 27.96 2.34 4.24
CA ARG A 83 27.65 1.01 4.77
C ARG A 83 26.16 0.86 5.08
N LEU A 84 25.58 1.85 5.75
CA LEU A 84 24.17 1.81 6.13
C LEU A 84 23.25 2.06 4.93
N GLU A 85 23.67 2.88 3.96
CA GLU A 85 23.01 2.98 2.66
C GLU A 85 22.85 1.61 2.00
N ARG A 86 23.92 0.81 1.94
CA ARG A 86 23.88 -0.51 1.32
C ARG A 86 23.00 -1.48 2.10
N VAL A 87 23.04 -1.45 3.44
CA VAL A 87 22.17 -2.27 4.29
C VAL A 87 20.70 -1.92 4.06
N THR A 88 20.35 -0.63 4.09
CA THR A 88 18.99 -0.17 3.81
C THR A 88 18.54 -0.54 2.41
N GLY A 89 19.40 -0.42 1.40
CA GLY A 89 19.12 -0.90 0.04
C GLY A 89 18.82 -2.39 -0.02
N TRP A 90 19.60 -3.23 0.68
CA TRP A 90 19.33 -4.67 0.79
C TRP A 90 18.03 -4.98 1.51
N LEU A 91 17.68 -4.23 2.55
CA LEU A 91 16.40 -4.38 3.25
C LEU A 91 15.22 -4.05 2.34
N PHE A 92 15.31 -2.99 1.52
CA PHE A 92 14.27 -2.69 0.53
C PHE A 92 14.18 -3.77 -0.55
N LEU A 93 15.33 -4.29 -1.01
CA LEU A 93 15.33 -5.40 -1.97
C LEU A 93 14.74 -6.69 -1.37
N SER A 94 14.91 -6.95 -0.07
CA SER A 94 14.34 -8.14 0.58
C SER A 94 12.82 -8.07 0.76
N VAL A 95 12.21 -6.88 0.67
CA VAL A 95 10.75 -6.75 0.67
C VAL A 95 10.14 -7.33 -0.61
N ILE A 96 10.82 -7.23 -1.76
CA ILE A 96 10.31 -7.75 -3.05
C ILE A 96 9.96 -9.26 -3.00
N PRO A 97 10.86 -10.16 -2.58
CA PRO A 97 10.56 -11.59 -2.51
C PRO A 97 9.53 -11.96 -1.44
N VAL A 98 9.27 -11.10 -0.46
CA VAL A 98 8.26 -11.33 0.59
C VAL A 98 6.89 -10.76 0.17
N GLY A 99 6.88 -9.60 -0.48
CA GLY A 99 5.69 -8.88 -0.91
C GLY A 99 4.95 -9.56 -2.05
N LEU A 100 5.67 -10.07 -3.04
CA LEU A 100 5.09 -10.78 -4.19
C LEU A 100 4.25 -12.00 -3.76
N PRO A 101 4.77 -12.94 -2.95
CA PRO A 101 3.99 -14.05 -2.43
C PRO A 101 2.79 -13.61 -1.59
N ALA A 102 2.96 -12.59 -0.73
CA ALA A 102 1.86 -12.09 0.10
C ALA A 102 0.71 -11.52 -0.77
N ALA A 103 1.04 -10.71 -1.77
CA ALA A 103 0.05 -10.15 -2.70
C ALA A 103 -0.64 -11.25 -3.53
N LEU A 104 0.13 -12.25 -3.98
CA LEU A 104 -0.41 -13.38 -4.74
C LEU A 104 -1.37 -14.22 -3.90
N GLN A 105 -1.03 -14.49 -2.64
CA GLN A 105 -1.89 -15.22 -1.70
C GLN A 105 -3.19 -14.48 -1.44
N ILE A 106 -3.14 -13.14 -1.29
CA ILE A 106 -4.35 -12.33 -1.14
C ILE A 106 -5.24 -12.42 -2.38
N ALA A 107 -4.65 -12.26 -3.58
CA ALA A 107 -5.40 -12.35 -4.84
C ALA A 107 -6.02 -13.74 -5.06
N ALA A 108 -5.24 -14.79 -4.81
CA ALA A 108 -5.69 -16.17 -4.89
C ALA A 108 -6.76 -16.49 -3.83
N GLY A 109 -6.65 -15.92 -2.63
CA GLY A 109 -7.62 -16.05 -1.55
C GLY A 109 -9.00 -15.50 -1.92
N PHE A 110 -9.08 -14.39 -2.65
CA PHE A 110 -10.35 -13.90 -3.21
C PHE A 110 -10.94 -14.87 -4.24
N GLY A 111 -10.11 -15.37 -5.16
CA GLY A 111 -10.54 -16.38 -6.13
C GLY A 111 -11.03 -17.67 -5.46
N GLN A 112 -10.33 -18.11 -4.42
CA GLN A 112 -10.71 -19.26 -3.61
C GLN A 112 -12.04 -19.04 -2.90
N ALA A 113 -12.27 -17.86 -2.32
CA ALA A 113 -13.53 -17.54 -1.65
C ALA A 113 -14.71 -17.47 -2.63
N MET A 114 -14.49 -17.02 -3.86
CA MET A 114 -15.53 -16.91 -4.89
C MET A 114 -15.86 -18.26 -5.56
N PHE A 115 -14.85 -19.09 -5.86
CA PHE A 115 -15.02 -20.30 -6.68
C PHE A 115 -14.82 -21.61 -5.91
N GLY A 116 -14.37 -21.56 -4.65
CA GLY A 116 -14.14 -22.76 -3.82
C GLY A 116 -12.98 -23.63 -4.30
N TRP A 117 -11.98 -23.07 -4.99
CA TRP A 117 -10.87 -23.84 -5.55
C TRP A 117 -9.95 -24.43 -4.47
N HIS A 118 -9.52 -25.67 -4.68
CA HIS A 118 -8.62 -26.37 -3.77
C HIS A 118 -7.39 -26.93 -4.49
N SER A 119 -6.26 -26.92 -3.78
CA SER A 119 -4.98 -27.56 -4.12
C SER A 119 -4.48 -27.25 -5.54
N GLY A 120 -4.75 -28.13 -6.51
CA GLY A 120 -4.24 -27.97 -7.88
C GLY A 120 -4.87 -26.82 -8.66
N GLN A 121 -6.14 -26.51 -8.40
CA GLN A 121 -6.82 -25.37 -9.04
C GLN A 121 -6.31 -24.03 -8.48
N LEU A 122 -5.99 -23.98 -7.18
CA LEU A 122 -5.40 -22.81 -6.55
C LEU A 122 -4.00 -22.52 -7.13
N LEU A 123 -3.17 -23.55 -7.26
CA LEU A 123 -1.83 -23.42 -7.84
C LEU A 123 -1.90 -22.96 -9.31
N LEU A 124 -2.86 -23.48 -10.10
CA LEU A 124 -3.09 -22.99 -11.47
C LEU A 124 -3.58 -21.53 -11.50
N ALA A 125 -4.42 -21.12 -10.55
CA ALA A 125 -4.87 -19.74 -10.43
C ALA A 125 -3.73 -18.78 -10.03
N GLU A 126 -2.86 -19.19 -9.11
CA GLU A 126 -1.66 -18.46 -8.71
C GLU A 126 -0.69 -18.29 -9.89
N LEU A 127 -0.37 -19.39 -10.59
CA LEU A 127 0.49 -19.35 -11.77
C LEU A 127 -0.14 -18.52 -12.91
N GLY A 128 -1.45 -18.64 -13.11
CA GLY A 128 -2.20 -17.84 -14.09
C GLY A 128 -2.16 -16.35 -13.76
N THR A 129 -2.29 -16.00 -12.47
CA THR A 129 -2.19 -14.61 -12.00
C THR A 129 -0.78 -14.06 -12.19
N LEU A 130 0.26 -14.84 -11.87
CA LEU A 130 1.66 -14.46 -12.12
C LEU A 130 1.94 -14.26 -13.63
N ALA A 131 1.44 -15.16 -14.48
CA ALA A 131 1.59 -15.04 -15.92
C ALA A 131 0.87 -13.79 -16.47
N LEU A 132 -0.30 -13.47 -15.93
CA LEU A 132 -1.05 -12.26 -16.29
C LEU A 132 -0.31 -11.00 -15.86
N VAL A 133 0.20 -10.95 -14.63
CA VAL A 133 1.01 -9.83 -14.12
C VAL A 133 2.25 -9.64 -14.98
N TRP A 134 2.95 -10.73 -15.33
CA TRP A 134 4.09 -10.67 -16.22
C TRP A 134 3.71 -10.14 -17.61
N TYR A 135 2.64 -10.66 -18.21
CA TYR A 135 2.14 -10.22 -19.51
C TYR A 135 1.76 -8.74 -19.53
N ILE A 136 1.02 -8.27 -18.52
CA ILE A 136 0.66 -6.84 -18.38
C ILE A 136 1.93 -6.01 -18.16
N GLY A 137 2.89 -6.50 -17.36
CA GLY A 137 4.17 -5.85 -17.12
C GLY A 137 5.05 -5.69 -18.35
N THR A 138 4.86 -6.51 -19.40
CA THR A 138 5.55 -6.32 -20.69
C THR A 138 4.95 -5.20 -21.54
N ARG A 139 3.75 -4.70 -21.22
CA ARG A 139 3.13 -3.57 -21.93
C ARG A 139 3.61 -2.25 -21.32
N GLY A 140 3.83 -1.24 -22.17
CA GLY A 140 4.39 0.05 -21.75
C GLY A 140 3.59 0.73 -20.62
N ALA A 141 4.30 1.47 -19.76
CA ALA A 141 3.79 2.09 -18.53
C ALA A 141 2.51 2.93 -18.70
N SER A 142 2.29 3.53 -19.88
CA SER A 142 1.06 4.28 -20.19
C SER A 142 -0.20 3.41 -20.21
N SER A 143 -0.12 2.13 -20.58
CA SER A 143 -1.27 1.22 -20.56
C SER A 143 -1.66 0.82 -19.14
N SER A 144 -0.68 0.71 -18.24
CA SER A 144 -0.90 0.34 -16.84
C SER A 144 -1.65 1.43 -16.08
N ALA A 145 -1.37 2.70 -16.36
CA ALA A 145 -2.03 3.80 -15.66
C ALA A 145 -3.54 3.92 -15.95
N ASN A 146 -3.97 3.68 -17.20
CA ASN A 146 -5.39 3.67 -17.54
C ASN A 146 -6.11 2.51 -16.86
N LEU A 147 -5.52 1.31 -16.89
CA LEU A 147 -6.06 0.13 -16.21
C LEU A 147 -6.19 0.36 -14.70
N GLN A 148 -5.18 0.98 -14.10
CA GLN A 148 -5.13 1.28 -12.68
C GLN A 148 -6.21 2.30 -12.26
N THR A 149 -6.48 3.30 -13.11
CA THR A 149 -7.57 4.26 -12.89
C THR A 149 -8.95 3.58 -12.92
N VAL A 150 -9.15 2.65 -13.85
CA VAL A 150 -10.40 1.84 -13.92
C VAL A 150 -10.54 0.99 -12.66
N ILE A 151 -9.46 0.31 -12.23
CA ILE A 151 -9.46 -0.49 -11.01
C ILE A 151 -9.81 0.39 -9.80
N ALA A 152 -9.20 1.57 -9.66
CA ALA A 152 -9.51 2.51 -8.59
C ALA A 152 -11.01 2.85 -8.55
N GLY A 153 -11.59 3.18 -9.71
CA GLY A 153 -13.00 3.48 -9.85
C GLY A 153 -13.90 2.31 -9.45
N LEU A 154 -13.54 1.08 -9.84
CA LEU A 154 -14.27 -0.13 -9.46
C LEU A 154 -14.20 -0.39 -7.95
N ILE A 155 -13.05 -0.15 -7.31
CA ILE A 155 -12.89 -0.28 -5.86
C ILE A 155 -13.81 0.70 -5.14
N VAL A 156 -13.79 1.98 -5.54
CA VAL A 156 -14.67 3.00 -4.94
C VAL A 156 -16.14 2.66 -5.14
N ALA A 157 -16.52 2.24 -6.34
CA ALA A 157 -17.89 1.84 -6.64
C ALA A 157 -18.34 0.65 -5.78
N LEU A 158 -17.46 -0.35 -5.58
CA LEU A 158 -17.74 -1.51 -4.74
C LEU A 158 -17.93 -1.11 -3.27
N ILE A 159 -17.08 -0.24 -2.72
CA ILE A 159 -17.22 0.26 -1.34
C ILE A 159 -18.56 0.98 -1.16
N VAL A 160 -18.94 1.84 -2.12
CA VAL A 160 -20.23 2.55 -2.10
C VAL A 160 -21.40 1.57 -2.19
N ALA A 161 -21.30 0.54 -3.05
CA ALA A 161 -22.32 -0.49 -3.19
C ALA A 161 -22.49 -1.31 -1.90
N ILE A 162 -21.40 -1.70 -1.24
CA ILE A 162 -21.43 -2.40 0.05
C ILE A 162 -22.06 -1.52 1.13
N TRP A 163 -21.70 -0.24 1.16
CA TRP A 163 -22.28 0.69 2.14
C TRP A 163 -23.80 0.83 1.95
N TRP A 164 -24.25 0.99 0.71
CA TRP A 164 -25.67 1.14 0.40
C TRP A 164 -26.46 -0.14 0.64
N ALA A 165 -25.94 -1.30 0.20
CA ALA A 165 -26.59 -2.59 0.38
C ALA A 165 -26.57 -3.07 1.84
N GLY A 166 -25.56 -2.69 2.62
CA GLY A 166 -25.39 -3.11 4.01
C GLY A 166 -26.19 -2.31 5.04
N ASP A 167 -26.94 -1.26 4.64
CA ASP A 167 -27.62 -0.29 5.53
C ASP A 167 -26.75 0.10 6.75
N ILE A 168 -25.44 0.31 6.51
CA ILE A 168 -24.47 0.52 7.59
C ILE A 168 -24.68 1.92 8.17
N LYS A 169 -25.36 1.95 9.33
CA LYS A 169 -25.53 3.16 10.12
C LYS A 169 -24.31 3.34 11.03
N PRO A 170 -23.69 4.54 11.08
CA PRO A 170 -22.55 4.79 11.97
C PRO A 170 -22.82 4.44 13.44
N ALA A 171 -24.08 4.53 13.87
CA ALA A 171 -24.51 4.17 15.22
C ALA A 171 -24.42 2.66 15.54
N ASN A 172 -24.40 1.79 14.53
CA ASN A 172 -24.29 0.35 14.70
C ASN A 172 -22.83 -0.15 14.67
N ILE A 173 -21.86 0.74 14.45
CA ILE A 173 -20.45 0.37 14.48
C ILE A 173 -20.05 0.19 15.95
N PRO A 174 -19.65 -1.01 16.39
CA PRO A 174 -19.38 -1.30 17.78
C PRO A 174 -17.99 -0.76 18.17
N PHE A 175 -17.86 0.57 18.22
CA PHE A 175 -16.65 1.23 18.71
C PHE A 175 -16.49 0.90 20.20
N PRO A 176 -15.44 0.18 20.60
CA PRO A 176 -15.21 -0.10 22.00
C PRO A 176 -14.87 1.21 22.72
N ALA A 177 -15.45 1.41 23.90
CA ALA A 177 -15.11 2.56 24.74
C ALA A 177 -13.61 2.55 25.07
N PRO A 178 -12.94 3.72 25.17
CA PRO A 178 -11.49 3.80 25.38
C PRO A 178 -10.96 3.02 26.59
N GLY A 179 -11.78 2.81 27.63
CA GLY A 179 -11.42 2.04 28.81
C GLY A 179 -11.43 0.51 28.64
N ASN A 180 -12.04 0.00 27.56
CA ASN A 180 -12.14 -1.44 27.26
C ASN A 180 -11.18 -1.86 26.13
N ILE A 181 -10.24 -1.00 25.73
CA ILE A 181 -9.26 -1.32 24.71
C ILE A 181 -8.27 -2.34 25.27
N GLU A 182 -8.29 -3.54 24.70
CA GLU A 182 -7.28 -4.54 25.01
C GLU A 182 -6.00 -4.19 24.23
N LEU A 183 -4.94 -3.81 24.96
CA LEU A 183 -3.67 -3.39 24.35
C LEU A 183 -3.07 -4.50 23.47
N THR A 184 -3.15 -5.76 23.89
CA THR A 184 -2.62 -6.90 23.13
C THR A 184 -3.30 -7.02 21.75
N GLY A 185 -4.63 -6.95 21.72
CA GLY A 185 -5.40 -6.96 20.46
C GLY A 185 -5.10 -5.72 19.60
N LEU A 186 -4.95 -4.55 20.22
CA LEU A 186 -4.56 -3.33 19.52
C LEU A 186 -3.19 -3.50 18.84
N PHE A 187 -2.15 -3.95 19.57
CA PHE A 187 -0.81 -4.17 19.00
C PHE A 187 -0.80 -5.22 17.88
N ALA A 188 -1.59 -6.28 18.02
CA ALA A 188 -1.72 -7.29 16.99
C ALA A 188 -2.37 -6.74 15.71
N ALA A 189 -3.44 -5.94 15.84
CA ALA A 189 -4.04 -5.21 14.72
C ALA A 189 -3.05 -4.22 14.10
N LEU A 190 -2.36 -3.40 14.91
CA LEU A 190 -1.36 -2.45 14.43
C LEU A 190 -0.27 -3.13 13.60
N SER A 191 0.19 -4.31 14.02
CA SER A 191 1.24 -5.07 13.33
C SER A 191 0.81 -5.51 11.92
N VAL A 192 -0.43 -6.01 11.77
CA VAL A 192 -0.97 -6.38 10.47
C VAL A 192 -1.27 -5.14 9.63
N MET A 193 -1.84 -4.12 10.25
CA MET A 193 -2.28 -2.91 9.57
C MET A 193 -1.13 -2.00 9.13
N PHE A 194 0.05 -2.13 9.74
CA PHE A 194 1.27 -1.49 9.26
C PHE A 194 1.56 -1.82 7.79
N TRP A 195 1.16 -3.00 7.32
CA TRP A 195 1.26 -3.40 5.91
C TRP A 195 0.64 -2.38 4.94
N CYS A 196 -0.46 -1.73 5.33
CA CYS A 196 -1.11 -0.70 4.50
C CYS A 196 -0.22 0.52 4.22
N PHE A 197 0.77 0.75 5.08
CA PHE A 197 1.64 1.92 5.05
C PHE A 197 3.06 1.60 4.56
N VAL A 198 3.38 0.31 4.40
CA VAL A 198 4.58 -0.15 3.70
C VAL A 198 4.40 0.17 2.21
N GLY A 199 5.28 1.01 1.67
CA GLY A 199 5.17 1.55 0.32
C GLY A 199 5.13 3.08 0.30
N LEU A 200 4.94 3.75 1.44
CA LEU A 200 5.08 5.22 1.53
C LEU A 200 6.51 5.68 1.19
N GLU A 201 7.52 4.83 1.39
CA GLU A 201 8.90 5.03 0.92
C GLU A 201 9.01 5.23 -0.60
N ALA A 202 8.10 4.65 -1.38
CA ALA A 202 8.11 4.76 -2.84
C ALA A 202 7.80 6.20 -3.29
N PHE A 203 7.13 6.98 -2.43
CA PHE A 203 6.97 8.43 -2.66
C PHE A 203 8.31 9.15 -2.70
N ALA A 204 9.29 8.74 -1.90
CA ALA A 204 10.63 9.36 -1.93
C ALA A 204 11.37 9.07 -3.24
N HIS A 205 11.16 7.89 -3.84
CA HIS A 205 11.74 7.54 -5.14
C HIS A 205 11.04 8.29 -6.28
N LEU A 206 9.70 8.33 -6.27
CA LEU A 206 8.90 8.98 -7.30
C LEU A 206 8.90 10.52 -7.18
N ALA A 207 9.25 11.09 -6.02
CA ALA A 207 9.46 12.53 -5.83
C ALA A 207 10.44 13.14 -6.86
N SER A 208 11.36 12.33 -7.39
CA SER A 208 12.30 12.73 -8.44
C SER A 208 11.70 12.74 -9.86
N GLU A 209 10.57 12.04 -10.07
CA GLU A 209 9.87 11.94 -11.36
C GLU A 209 8.68 12.91 -11.48
N PHE A 210 8.21 13.50 -10.37
CA PHE A 210 7.09 14.45 -10.38
C PHE A 210 7.48 15.84 -10.92
N LYS A 211 6.65 16.36 -11.84
CA LYS A 211 6.83 17.66 -12.51
C LYS A 211 6.68 18.89 -11.59
N ILE A 212 6.09 18.75 -10.41
CA ILE A 212 5.88 19.82 -9.41
C ILE A 212 6.10 19.26 -8.00
N GLN A 213 7.21 19.63 -7.35
CA GLN A 213 7.62 19.13 -6.02
C GLN A 213 6.86 19.74 -4.83
N SER A 214 6.03 20.75 -5.04
CA SER A 214 5.38 21.53 -3.98
C SER A 214 4.06 20.94 -3.43
N VAL A 215 3.55 19.83 -3.99
CA VAL A 215 2.20 19.30 -3.67
C VAL A 215 2.25 18.03 -2.80
N ILE A 216 3.43 17.56 -2.37
CA ILE A 216 3.56 16.36 -1.51
C ILE A 216 2.76 16.50 -0.20
N PHE A 217 2.53 17.74 0.27
CA PHE A 217 1.67 18.03 1.43
C PHE A 217 0.17 17.79 1.22
N LEU A 218 -0.30 17.64 -0.02
CA LEU A 218 -1.72 17.45 -0.34
C LEU A 218 -2.11 15.95 -0.46
N VAL A 219 -1.12 15.07 -0.39
CA VAL A 219 -1.27 13.60 -0.55
C VAL A 219 -1.11 12.86 0.79
N LEU A 220 -0.77 13.61 1.84
CA LEU A 220 -0.68 13.16 3.23
C LEU A 220 -1.92 13.57 4.01
#